data_AF-A0A7Y2YHU6-F1
#
_entry.id   AF-A0A7Y2YHU6-F1
#
_cell.length_a   1.000
_cell.length_b   1.000
_cell.length_c   1.000
_cell.angle_alpha   90.00
_cell.angle_beta   90.00
_cell.angle_gamma   90.00
#
_symmetry.space_group_name_H-M   'P 1'
#
loop_
_entity.id
_entity.type
_entity.pdbx_description
1 polymer ?
#
loop_
_entity_poly.entity_id
_entity_poly.type
_entity_poly.pdbx_seq_one_letter_code
_entity_poly.pdbx_strand_id
1 'polypeptide(L)'
;MKKLSFIFIFLLLSPLAVMSQETETDTEPQKEVDKPERATFESSYIIDNPTDVLSIKNTLEVHMAHRFGVVNSGTNDLIGIWAPANIRIALSYALHDRLTIGFGTSKFNRLQDFNWKVALLRQTRSGRIPVNVTYYGNFVIDARGKENFLVEQHRYSYFNQLIISRRFNSKLSLQGAA
;
A
#
# COMPACT_ATOMS: atom_id res chain seq x y z
N MET A 1 12.59 -48.96 -59.45
CA MET A 1 12.14 -48.78 -58.04
C MET A 1 12.72 -47.54 -57.33
N LYS A 2 13.57 -46.70 -57.94
CA LYS A 2 14.15 -45.51 -57.28
C LYS A 2 13.39 -44.19 -57.50
N LYS A 3 12.39 -44.15 -58.40
CA LYS A 3 11.62 -42.93 -58.72
C LYS A 3 10.32 -42.76 -57.91
N LEU A 4 9.87 -43.78 -57.18
CA LEU A 4 8.65 -43.72 -56.36
C LEU A 4 8.91 -43.14 -54.95
N SER A 5 10.16 -43.16 -54.47
CA SER A 5 10.54 -42.65 -53.14
C SER A 5 10.53 -41.10 -53.09
N PHE A 6 10.85 -40.43 -54.20
CA PHE A 6 10.87 -38.96 -54.26
C PHE A 6 9.48 -38.32 -54.24
N ILE A 7 8.45 -39.02 -54.71
CA ILE A 7 7.07 -38.53 -54.72
C ILE A 7 6.47 -38.56 -53.30
N PHE A 8 6.88 -39.51 -52.46
CA PHE A 8 6.40 -39.63 -51.08
C PHE A 8 7.01 -38.56 -50.15
N ILE A 9 8.23 -38.10 -50.42
CA ILE A 9 8.90 -37.03 -49.66
C ILE A 9 8.29 -35.66 -50.00
N PHE A 10 7.83 -35.45 -51.24
CA PHE A 10 7.19 -34.19 -51.65
C PHE A 10 5.76 -34.04 -51.10
N LEU A 11 5.06 -35.16 -50.86
CA LEU A 11 3.71 -35.18 -50.28
C LEU A 11 3.67 -35.04 -48.75
N LEU A 12 4.79 -35.25 -48.06
CA LEU A 12 4.92 -35.10 -46.60
C LEU A 12 5.29 -33.68 -46.15
N LEU A 13 5.55 -32.75 -47.08
CA LEU A 13 6.01 -31.39 -46.82
C LEU A 13 5.00 -30.27 -47.15
N SER A 14 3.76 -30.60 -47.54
CA SER A 14 2.68 -29.63 -47.74
C SER A 14 1.34 -30.20 -47.26
N PRO A 15 0.66 -29.64 -46.22
CA PRO A 15 0.52 -28.21 -45.94
C PRO A 15 0.69 -27.81 -44.44
N LEU A 16 1.59 -26.89 -44.14
CA LEU A 16 1.65 -26.16 -42.85
C LEU A 16 1.30 -24.67 -42.99
N ALA A 17 0.71 -24.28 -44.12
CA ALA A 17 0.25 -22.92 -44.35
C ALA A 17 -1.27 -22.93 -44.61
N VAL A 18 -2.04 -23.37 -43.60
CA VAL A 18 -3.43 -22.91 -43.46
C VAL A 18 -3.36 -21.68 -42.56
N MET A 19 -3.28 -20.51 -43.17
CA MET A 19 -3.64 -19.29 -42.45
C MET A 19 -5.16 -19.18 -42.53
N SER A 20 -5.85 -19.28 -41.40
CA SER A 20 -7.23 -18.79 -41.32
C SER A 20 -7.19 -17.28 -41.50
N GLN A 21 -7.89 -16.74 -42.50
CA GLN A 21 -8.24 -15.33 -42.49
C GLN A 21 -9.29 -15.16 -41.38
N GLU A 22 -8.86 -14.66 -40.23
CA GLU A 22 -9.79 -14.00 -39.32
C GLU A 22 -10.35 -12.80 -40.08
N THR A 23 -11.67 -12.79 -40.27
CA THR A 23 -12.38 -11.62 -40.78
C THR A 23 -12.15 -10.51 -39.77
N GLU A 24 -11.36 -9.49 -40.14
CA GLU A 24 -11.23 -8.26 -39.38
C GLU A 24 -12.62 -7.64 -39.24
N THR A 25 -13.26 -7.96 -38.14
CA THR A 25 -14.32 -7.11 -37.61
C THR A 25 -13.57 -5.90 -37.08
N ASP A 26 -13.70 -4.75 -37.76
CA ASP A 26 -13.30 -3.43 -37.27
C ASP A 26 -14.10 -3.10 -36.00
N THR A 27 -13.82 -3.83 -34.93
CA THR A 27 -13.99 -3.35 -33.58
C THR A 27 -12.72 -2.59 -33.29
N GLU A 28 -12.82 -1.25 -33.19
CA GLU A 28 -11.76 -0.44 -32.58
C GLU A 28 -11.24 -1.21 -31.36
N PRO A 29 -9.92 -1.46 -31.23
CA PRO A 29 -9.41 -2.17 -30.09
C PRO A 29 -9.82 -1.35 -28.86
N GLN A 30 -10.78 -1.86 -28.09
CA GLN A 30 -11.10 -1.29 -26.79
C GLN A 30 -9.77 -1.27 -26.04
N LYS A 31 -9.19 -0.08 -25.87
CA LYS A 31 -7.97 0.11 -25.11
C LYS A 31 -8.17 -0.59 -23.78
N GLU A 32 -7.50 -1.73 -23.57
CA GLU A 32 -7.59 -2.42 -22.29
C GLU A 32 -7.14 -1.43 -21.21
N VAL A 33 -8.09 -0.97 -20.40
CA VAL A 33 -7.81 -0.02 -19.34
C VAL A 33 -7.02 -0.77 -18.28
N ASP A 34 -5.72 -0.49 -18.23
CA ASP A 34 -4.78 -1.07 -17.31
C ASP A 34 -5.22 -0.83 -15.86
N LYS A 35 -5.58 -1.92 -15.16
CA LYS A 35 -6.16 -1.87 -13.81
C LYS A 35 -5.05 -1.83 -12.75
N PRO A 36 -5.30 -1.16 -11.61
CA PRO A 36 -4.43 -1.29 -10.45
C PRO A 36 -4.28 -2.76 -10.01
N GLU A 37 -3.07 -3.10 -9.59
CA GLU A 37 -2.77 -4.35 -8.91
C GLU A 37 -3.55 -4.42 -7.58
N ARG A 38 -3.76 -5.63 -7.06
CA ARG A 38 -4.34 -5.80 -5.72
C ARG A 38 -3.43 -5.18 -4.66
N ALA A 39 -4.02 -4.85 -3.52
CA ALA A 39 -3.29 -4.30 -2.40
C ALA A 39 -2.12 -5.20 -2.00
N THR A 40 -0.98 -4.58 -1.73
CA THR A 40 0.26 -5.17 -1.20
C THR A 40 0.08 -5.68 0.22
N PHE A 41 -0.71 -4.96 1.02
CA PHE A 41 -1.03 -5.28 2.42
C PHE A 41 -2.54 -5.18 2.65
N GLU A 42 -3.00 -5.75 3.76
CA GLU A 42 -4.43 -5.75 4.14
C GLU A 42 -4.83 -4.53 4.99
N SER A 43 -3.85 -3.74 5.45
CA SER A 43 -4.06 -2.62 6.36
C SER A 43 -3.27 -1.38 5.92
N SER A 44 -3.78 -0.20 6.25
CA SER A 44 -3.15 1.10 6.07
C SER A 44 -1.92 1.30 6.99
N TYR A 45 -1.78 0.47 8.03
CA TYR A 45 -0.66 0.45 8.97
C TYR A 45 -0.21 -0.97 9.32
N ILE A 46 1.09 -1.13 9.56
CA ILE A 46 1.68 -2.30 10.22
C ILE A 46 2.35 -1.80 11.51
N ILE A 47 1.71 -2.09 12.65
CA ILE A 47 2.10 -1.56 13.96
C ILE A 47 2.09 -0.02 13.91
N ASP A 48 3.27 0.62 13.92
CA ASP A 48 3.43 2.07 13.89
C ASP A 48 3.75 2.59 12.47
N ASN A 49 4.04 1.69 11.51
CA ASN A 49 4.50 2.07 10.18
C ASN A 49 3.33 2.19 9.20
N PRO A 50 3.19 3.32 8.48
CA PRO A 50 2.23 3.42 7.39
C PRO A 50 2.61 2.47 6.25
N THR A 51 1.62 1.82 5.65
CA THR A 51 1.79 1.06 4.40
C THR A 51 1.47 1.94 3.20
N ASP A 52 1.77 1.46 1.99
CA ASP A 52 1.32 2.12 0.75
C ASP A 52 -0.19 2.04 0.50
N VAL A 53 -0.94 1.30 1.33
CA VAL A 53 -2.37 1.05 1.16
C VAL A 53 -3.18 2.28 1.56
N LEU A 54 -4.11 2.65 0.66
CA LEU A 54 -5.15 3.65 0.86
C LEU A 54 -6.51 2.99 0.71
N SER A 55 -7.48 3.44 1.50
CA SER A 55 -8.87 3.00 1.43
C SER A 55 -9.55 3.56 0.17
N ILE A 56 -10.63 2.91 -0.27
CA ILE A 56 -11.45 3.40 -1.39
C ILE A 56 -12.10 4.73 -1.04
N LYS A 57 -12.36 5.59 -2.03
CA LYS A 57 -13.02 6.88 -1.84
C LYS A 57 -14.28 6.77 -0.96
N ASN A 58 -14.48 7.77 -0.11
CA ASN A 58 -15.56 7.88 0.88
C ASN A 58 -15.52 6.86 2.02
N THR A 59 -14.39 6.17 2.22
CA THR A 59 -14.20 5.30 3.40
C THR A 59 -13.75 6.10 4.59
N LEU A 60 -14.44 5.90 5.72
CA LEU A 60 -13.99 6.30 7.05
C LEU A 60 -13.39 5.08 7.75
N GLU A 61 -12.15 5.19 8.20
CA GLU A 61 -11.46 4.16 8.97
C GLU A 61 -11.19 4.69 10.39
N VAL A 62 -11.48 3.84 11.37
CA VAL A 62 -11.12 4.07 12.78
C VAL A 62 -9.98 3.12 13.12
N HIS A 63 -8.84 3.68 13.54
CA HIS A 63 -7.66 2.91 13.91
C HIS A 63 -7.35 3.08 15.39
N MET A 64 -7.43 1.98 16.15
CA MET A 64 -7.07 1.95 17.57
C MET A 64 -5.76 1.18 17.76
N ALA A 65 -4.71 1.86 18.19
CA ALA A 65 -3.44 1.26 18.55
C ALA A 65 -3.31 1.18 20.07
N HIS A 66 -3.04 -0.02 20.58
CA HIS A 66 -2.76 -0.26 21.99
C HIS A 66 -1.34 -0.82 22.15
N ARG A 67 -0.44 -0.02 22.71
CA ARG A 67 0.92 -0.45 23.04
C ARG A 67 0.99 -0.79 24.52
N PHE A 68 1.22 -2.07 24.80
CA PHE A 68 1.47 -2.57 26.15
C PHE A 68 2.67 -1.88 26.78
N GLY A 69 2.68 -1.84 28.11
CA GLY A 69 3.80 -1.26 28.84
C GLY A 69 5.06 -2.10 28.72
N VAL A 70 6.18 -1.57 29.22
CA VAL A 70 7.46 -2.25 29.16
C VAL A 70 7.42 -3.52 30.01
N VAL A 71 7.95 -4.62 29.47
CA VAL A 71 8.09 -5.89 30.19
C VAL A 71 9.06 -5.72 31.36
N ASN A 72 8.69 -6.22 32.54
CA ASN A 72 9.40 -6.08 33.81
C ASN A 72 9.45 -4.63 34.34
N SER A 73 8.38 -3.87 34.12
CA SER A 73 8.24 -2.50 34.66
C SER A 73 7.67 -2.45 36.09
N GLY A 74 7.27 -3.58 36.65
CA GLY A 74 6.78 -3.72 38.02
C GLY A 74 6.79 -5.17 38.49
N THR A 75 6.31 -5.42 39.72
CA THR A 75 6.28 -6.77 40.33
C THR A 75 5.13 -7.65 39.84
N ASN A 76 4.12 -7.07 39.18
CA ASN A 76 2.92 -7.76 38.71
C ASN A 76 2.39 -7.14 37.41
N ASP A 77 3.23 -7.08 36.37
CA ASP A 77 2.91 -6.38 35.13
C ASP A 77 2.34 -7.28 34.02
N LEU A 78 2.23 -8.59 34.27
CA LEU A 78 1.84 -9.61 33.29
C LEU A 78 2.51 -9.38 31.94
N ILE A 79 3.85 -9.45 31.89
CA ILE A 79 4.66 -9.20 30.68
C ILE A 79 4.29 -7.89 29.96
N GLY A 80 4.00 -6.85 30.74
CA GLY A 80 3.63 -5.52 30.25
C GLY A 80 2.14 -5.33 29.94
N ILE A 81 1.29 -6.37 30.03
CA ILE A 81 -0.16 -6.28 29.78
C ILE A 81 -0.85 -5.40 30.83
N TRP A 82 -0.45 -5.51 32.10
CA TRP A 82 -0.99 -4.74 33.21
C TRP A 82 -0.18 -3.47 33.50
N ALA A 83 0.93 -3.26 32.79
CA ALA A 83 1.71 -2.04 32.88
C ALA A 83 1.00 -0.85 32.20
N PRO A 84 1.35 0.41 32.55
CA PRO A 84 0.81 1.59 31.90
C PRO A 84 0.98 1.57 30.37
N ALA A 85 -0.13 1.45 29.65
CA ALA A 85 -0.14 1.43 28.19
C ALA A 85 -0.10 2.82 27.57
N ASN A 86 0.43 2.91 26.35
CA ASN A 86 0.20 4.03 25.43
C ASN A 86 -0.88 3.63 24.42
N ILE A 87 -1.87 4.50 24.24
CA ILE A 87 -2.98 4.26 23.33
C ILE A 87 -3.07 5.40 22.32
N ARG A 88 -3.43 5.07 21.09
CA ARG A 88 -3.78 6.04 20.05
C ARG A 88 -5.11 5.65 19.43
N ILE A 89 -6.01 6.62 19.30
CA ILE A 89 -7.25 6.49 18.53
C ILE A 89 -7.15 7.49 17.39
N ALA A 90 -7.39 7.01 16.17
CA ALA A 90 -7.33 7.84 14.98
C ALA A 90 -8.49 7.57 14.04
N LEU A 91 -8.85 8.62 13.31
CA LEU A 91 -9.83 8.63 12.24
C LEU A 91 -9.12 8.98 10.95
N SER A 92 -9.36 8.24 9.89
CA SER A 92 -8.88 8.58 8.56
C SER A 92 -10.03 8.51 7.55
N TYR A 93 -10.03 9.44 6.60
CA TYR A 93 -11.07 9.56 5.59
C TYR A 93 -10.46 9.64 4.19
N ALA A 94 -10.90 8.76 3.30
CA ALA A 94 -10.46 8.71 1.92
C ALA A 94 -11.24 9.71 1.06
N LEU A 95 -10.68 10.92 0.92
CA LEU A 95 -11.24 11.97 0.05
C LEU A 95 -11.27 11.55 -1.42
N HIS A 96 -10.29 10.74 -1.82
CA HIS A 96 -10.12 10.25 -3.19
C HIS A 96 -9.43 8.88 -3.16
N ASP A 97 -9.53 8.09 -4.23
CA ASP A 97 -8.83 6.80 -4.39
C ASP A 97 -7.28 6.90 -4.39
N ARG A 98 -6.75 8.11 -4.16
CA ARG A 98 -5.32 8.43 -4.09
C ARG A 98 -4.97 9.37 -2.95
N LEU A 99 -5.94 9.78 -2.13
CA LEU A 99 -5.72 10.72 -1.04
C LEU A 99 -6.58 10.34 0.16
N THR A 100 -5.90 10.04 1.26
CA THR A 100 -6.49 9.85 2.58
C THR A 100 -5.92 10.91 3.50
N ILE A 101 -6.78 11.53 4.30
CA ILE A 101 -6.38 12.41 5.39
C ILE A 101 -6.78 11.78 6.72
N GLY A 102 -6.10 12.12 7.79
CA GLY A 102 -6.41 11.58 9.10
C GLY A 102 -6.06 12.50 10.25
N PHE A 103 -6.68 12.19 11.38
CA PHE A 103 -6.45 12.83 12.66
C PHE A 103 -6.36 11.76 13.75
N GLY A 104 -5.43 11.90 14.68
CA GLY A 104 -5.26 10.99 15.80
C GLY A 104 -4.94 11.70 17.11
N THR A 105 -5.35 11.08 18.20
CA THR A 105 -4.97 11.48 19.56
C THR A 105 -4.27 10.33 20.24
N SER A 106 -3.10 10.62 20.83
CA SER A 106 -2.30 9.64 21.58
C SER A 106 -2.20 10.02 23.05
N LYS A 107 -2.27 9.03 23.94
CA LYS A 107 -2.13 9.23 25.39
C LYS A 107 -0.74 9.75 25.75
N PHE A 108 0.31 9.19 25.16
CA PHE A 108 1.67 9.67 25.34
C PHE A 108 1.78 11.14 24.92
N ASN A 109 2.22 12.00 25.84
CA ASN A 109 2.33 13.44 25.67
C ASN A 109 1.08 14.14 25.10
N ARG A 110 -0.11 13.53 25.21
CA ARG A 110 -1.36 14.07 24.65
C ARG A 110 -1.21 14.49 23.17
N LEU A 111 -0.39 13.78 22.39
CA LEU A 111 -0.05 14.16 21.02
C LEU A 111 -1.30 14.15 20.14
N GLN A 112 -1.51 15.23 19.39
CA GLN A 112 -2.55 15.36 18.36
C GLN A 112 -1.87 15.35 17.00
N ASP A 113 -2.16 14.34 16.19
CA ASP A 113 -1.52 14.16 14.89
C ASP A 113 -2.51 14.36 13.75
N PHE A 114 -2.07 15.10 12.72
CA PHE A 114 -2.74 15.25 11.45
C PHE A 114 -1.88 14.58 10.39
N ASN A 115 -2.46 13.73 9.57
CA ASN A 115 -1.72 13.02 8.53
C ASN A 115 -2.42 13.09 7.17
N TRP A 116 -1.63 12.89 6.13
CA TRP A 116 -2.10 12.69 4.78
C TRP A 116 -1.27 11.61 4.10
N LYS A 117 -1.95 10.76 3.35
CA LYS A 117 -1.34 9.69 2.55
C LYS A 117 -1.76 9.87 1.10
N VAL A 118 -0.79 9.95 0.20
CA VAL A 118 -0.99 10.26 -1.22
C VAL A 118 -0.37 9.17 -2.08
N ALA A 119 -1.19 8.47 -2.88
CA ALA A 119 -0.69 7.50 -3.85
C ALA A 119 -0.21 8.23 -5.11
N LEU A 120 1.11 8.36 -5.25
CA LEU A 120 1.76 9.01 -6.39
C LEU A 120 1.76 8.10 -7.62
N LEU A 121 2.20 6.85 -7.45
CA LEU A 121 2.14 5.79 -8.46
C LEU A 121 1.41 4.57 -7.90
N ARG A 122 0.62 3.91 -8.74
CA ARG A 122 -0.08 2.66 -8.42
C ARG A 122 0.36 1.57 -9.37
N GLN A 123 0.92 0.51 -8.82
CA GLN A 123 1.30 -0.70 -9.53
C GLN A 123 0.11 -1.18 -10.36
N THR A 124 0.37 -1.56 -11.60
CA THR A 124 -0.66 -2.05 -12.51
C THR A 124 -0.47 -3.52 -12.83
N ARG A 125 -1.57 -4.21 -13.15
CA ARG A 125 -1.56 -5.65 -13.44
C ARG A 125 -0.81 -5.99 -14.72
N SER A 126 -0.80 -5.08 -15.70
CA SER A 126 -0.01 -5.25 -16.92
C SER A 126 1.51 -5.11 -16.70
N GLY A 127 1.93 -4.60 -15.54
CA GLY A 127 3.34 -4.30 -15.24
C GLY A 127 3.85 -2.97 -15.82
N ARG A 128 3.01 -2.20 -16.53
CA ARG A 128 3.37 -0.86 -17.04
C ARG A 128 3.84 0.08 -15.94
N ILE A 129 3.21 0.02 -14.77
CA ILE A 129 3.73 0.60 -13.55
C ILE A 129 4.10 -0.56 -12.63
N PRO A 130 5.40 -0.85 -12.42
CA PRO A 130 5.84 -2.07 -11.74
C PRO A 130 5.79 -1.99 -10.21
N VAL A 131 5.60 -0.80 -9.63
CA VAL A 131 5.64 -0.53 -8.18
C VAL A 131 4.58 0.48 -7.76
N ASN A 132 4.17 0.44 -6.49
CA ASN A 132 3.47 1.54 -5.85
C ASN A 132 4.49 2.55 -5.32
N VAL A 133 4.14 3.83 -5.39
CA VAL A 133 4.87 4.91 -4.71
C VAL A 133 3.84 5.75 -3.98
N THR A 134 3.95 5.81 -2.66
CA THR A 134 3.03 6.51 -1.78
C THR A 134 3.81 7.45 -0.87
N TYR A 135 3.33 8.67 -0.73
CA TYR A 135 3.88 9.64 0.22
C TYR A 135 2.99 9.69 1.47
N TYR A 136 3.61 9.65 2.64
CA TYR A 136 2.96 9.84 3.92
C TYR A 136 3.56 11.07 4.60
N GLY A 137 2.72 12.04 4.93
CA GLY A 137 3.07 13.20 5.73
C GLY A 137 2.29 13.21 7.03
N ASN A 138 2.94 13.67 8.09
CA ASN A 138 2.38 13.77 9.42
C ASN A 138 2.90 15.01 10.13
N PHE A 139 1.96 15.74 10.74
CA PHE A 139 2.20 16.88 11.58
C PHE A 139 1.62 16.59 12.96
N VAL A 140 2.38 16.85 14.01
CA VAL A 140 1.99 16.54 15.38
C VAL A 140 2.13 17.76 16.26
N ILE A 141 1.16 17.94 17.15
CA ILE A 141 1.15 18.95 18.20
C ILE A 141 1.12 18.25 19.56
N ASP A 142 2.04 18.61 20.44
CA ASP A 142 1.98 18.27 21.85
C ASP A 142 0.97 19.16 22.60
N ALA A 143 -0.17 18.58 22.95
CA ALA A 143 -1.28 19.29 23.57
C ALA A 143 -1.19 19.40 25.10
N ARG A 144 -0.04 19.07 25.71
CA ARG A 144 0.21 19.38 27.14
C ARG A 144 0.23 20.90 27.37
N GLY A 145 0.15 21.30 28.64
CA GLY A 145 0.14 22.72 29.02
C GLY A 145 1.48 23.41 28.74
N LYS A 146 1.44 24.75 28.66
CA LYS A 146 2.59 25.58 28.28
C LYS A 146 3.80 25.41 29.19
N GLU A 147 3.59 25.00 30.44
CA GLU A 147 4.62 24.67 31.42
C GLU A 147 5.60 23.57 30.96
N ASN A 148 5.22 22.77 29.96
CA ASN A 148 6.07 21.72 29.40
C ASN A 148 7.01 22.23 28.30
N PHE A 149 6.95 23.51 27.93
CA PHE A 149 7.68 24.06 26.79
C PHE A 149 8.31 25.42 27.10
N LEU A 150 9.55 25.61 26.64
CA LEU A 150 10.24 26.90 26.72
C LEU A 150 9.69 27.91 25.70
N VAL A 151 9.32 27.42 24.51
CA VAL A 151 8.72 28.19 23.42
C VAL A 151 7.67 27.33 22.71
N GLU A 152 6.65 27.96 22.10
CA GLU A 152 5.54 27.23 21.44
C GLU A 152 6.00 26.29 20.32
N GLN A 153 7.12 26.60 19.66
CA GLN A 153 7.68 25.78 18.58
C GLN A 153 8.12 24.39 19.05
N HIS A 154 8.46 24.21 20.34
CA HIS A 154 8.86 22.91 20.90
C HIS A 154 7.70 21.90 20.95
N ARG A 155 6.48 22.35 20.65
CA ARG A 155 5.28 21.51 20.63
C ARG A 155 5.08 20.80 19.30
N TYR A 156 5.76 21.26 18.25
CA TYR A 156 5.51 20.82 16.89
C TYR A 156 6.54 19.79 16.44
N SER A 157 6.07 18.71 15.82
CA SER A 157 6.94 17.78 15.11
C SER A 157 6.34 17.37 13.77
N TYR A 158 7.21 16.98 12.85
CA TYR A 158 6.86 16.64 11.48
C TYR A 158 7.55 15.34 11.11
N PHE A 159 6.82 14.47 10.43
CA PHE A 159 7.32 13.22 9.89
C PHE A 159 6.85 13.07 8.45
N ASN A 160 7.77 12.67 7.58
CA ASN A 160 7.53 12.53 6.16
C ASN A 160 8.21 11.25 5.70
N GLN A 161 7.53 10.50 4.86
CA GLN A 161 8.03 9.22 4.39
C GLN A 161 7.58 8.96 2.96
N LEU A 162 8.51 8.57 2.11
CA LEU A 162 8.23 8.02 0.80
C LEU A 162 8.27 6.50 0.89
N ILE A 163 7.17 5.88 0.52
CA ILE A 163 6.93 4.44 0.63
C ILE A 163 6.91 3.87 -0.79
N ILE A 164 7.79 2.91 -1.04
CA ILE A 164 7.83 2.16 -2.28
C ILE A 164 7.49 0.71 -1.96
N SER A 165 6.50 0.16 -2.64
CA SER A 165 6.12 -1.24 -2.45
C SER A 165 5.82 -1.94 -3.76
N ARG A 166 5.86 -3.26 -3.70
CA ARG A 166 5.53 -4.12 -4.83
C ARG A 166 4.90 -5.41 -4.34
N ARG A 167 3.78 -5.77 -4.97
CA ARG A 167 3.21 -7.11 -4.90
C ARG A 167 3.83 -7.95 -6.00
N PHE A 168 4.60 -8.97 -5.63
CA PHE A 168 5.24 -9.86 -6.60
C PHE A 168 4.29 -10.96 -7.05
N ASN A 169 3.50 -11.51 -6.13
CA ASN A 169 2.49 -12.52 -6.38
C ASN A 169 1.51 -12.59 -5.19
N SER A 170 0.63 -13.60 -5.16
CA SER A 170 -0.35 -13.77 -4.07
C SER A 170 0.24 -14.12 -2.71
N LYS A 171 1.51 -14.51 -2.64
CA LYS A 171 2.20 -14.96 -1.42
C LYS A 171 3.26 -13.97 -0.93
N LEU A 172 3.66 -13.00 -1.75
CA LEU A 172 4.75 -12.10 -1.45
C LEU A 172 4.49 -10.67 -1.93
N SER A 173 4.53 -9.75 -0.97
CA SER A 173 4.60 -8.30 -1.16
C SER A 173 5.75 -7.75 -0.32
N LEU A 174 6.46 -6.75 -0.83
CA LEU A 174 7.52 -6.06 -0.08
C LEU A 174 7.30 -4.55 -0.10
N GLN A 175 7.73 -3.89 0.97
CA GLN A 175 7.73 -2.43 1.11
C GLN A 175 9.06 -1.98 1.70
N GLY A 176 9.64 -0.94 1.10
CA GLY A 176 10.73 -0.16 1.66
C GLY A 176 10.29 1.30 1.75
N ALA A 177 10.85 2.04 2.69
CA ALA A 177 10.46 3.42 2.90
C ALA A 177 11.62 4.26 3.44
N ALA A 178 11.65 5.53 3.08
CA ALA A 178 12.69 6.50 3.42
C ALA A 178 12.09 7.87 3.75
#